data_AF-A0A8S3XU26-F1
#
_entry.id   AF-A0A8S3XU26-F1
#
_cell.length_a   1.000
_cell.length_b   1.000
_cell.length_c   1.000
_cell.angle_alpha   90.00
_cell.angle_beta   90.00
_cell.angle_gamma   90.00
#
_symmetry.space_group_name_H-M   'P 1'
#
loop_
_entity.id
_entity.type
_entity.pdbx_description
1 polymer ?
#
loop_
_entity_poly.entity_id
_entity_poly.type
_entity_poly.pdbx_seq_one_letter_code
_entity_poly.pdbx_strand_id
1 'polypeptide(L)'
;MTIVSMLQRHITEEILDFEQYENIAPAEFHSWTGLTQGQFTELLDSLPSLRTKKNKRTVLAAVLVKLRTCDSNARLANIFKCSETAFHTWLKIGRNALLEDLVPLNVGFDHISREDVAHRNLFLPNNLFGNPSSPEDERKAITICDGTRAQFTLMTADMPEFVDFPRMDENELLLFALGVYQLKQAKSYYDEHVLDNGAFTIELSNELSNEDLAELQGNDL
;
A
#
# COMPACT_ATOMS: atom_id res chain seq x y z
N MET A 1 7.19 10.66 -21.39
CA MET A 1 6.13 9.77 -21.89
C MET A 1 5.33 9.31 -20.68
N THR A 2 4.00 9.48 -20.66
CA THR A 2 3.17 9.17 -19.48
C THR A 2 2.68 7.72 -19.51
N ILE A 3 2.46 7.10 -18.35
CA ILE A 3 1.97 5.71 -18.20
C ILE A 3 0.69 5.46 -19.04
N VAL A 4 -0.21 6.45 -19.07
CA VAL A 4 -1.44 6.42 -19.87
C VAL A 4 -1.18 6.26 -21.37
N SER A 5 -0.16 6.94 -21.92
CA SER A 5 0.20 6.86 -23.34
C SER A 5 0.84 5.52 -23.73
N MET A 6 1.57 4.87 -22.82
CA MET A 6 2.13 3.53 -23.04
C MET A 6 1.07 2.43 -22.97
N LEU A 7 0.11 2.57 -22.04
CA LEU A 7 -1.03 1.66 -21.92
C LEU A 7 -1.89 1.64 -23.18
N GLN A 8 -2.06 2.78 -23.85
CA GLN A 8 -2.77 2.85 -25.14
C GLN A 8 -1.98 2.17 -26.28
N ARG A 9 -0.64 2.26 -26.26
CA ARG A 9 0.25 1.62 -27.25
C ARG A 9 0.24 0.09 -27.14
N HIS A 10 0.21 -0.45 -25.92
CA HIS A 10 0.24 -1.91 -25.68
C HIS A 10 -1.09 -2.64 -25.91
N ILE A 11 -2.19 -1.90 -26.11
CA ILE A 11 -3.47 -2.49 -26.51
C ILE A 11 -3.40 -3.01 -27.96
N THR A 12 -2.49 -2.51 -28.80
CA THR A 12 -2.53 -2.77 -30.23
C THR A 12 -1.59 -3.85 -30.74
N GLU A 13 -0.27 -3.91 -30.42
CA GLU A 13 0.61 -4.84 -31.18
C GLU A 13 1.79 -5.53 -30.45
N GLU A 14 2.28 -5.07 -29.28
CA GLU A 14 3.47 -5.67 -28.63
C GLU A 14 3.14 -6.53 -27.40
N ILE A 15 3.68 -7.75 -27.36
CA ILE A 15 3.64 -8.65 -26.20
C ILE A 15 4.70 -8.18 -25.21
N LEU A 16 4.29 -7.90 -23.97
CA LEU A 16 5.21 -7.58 -22.89
C LEU A 16 5.76 -8.88 -22.27
N ASP A 17 6.81 -9.42 -22.87
CA ASP A 17 7.47 -10.65 -22.41
C ASP A 17 8.58 -10.34 -21.40
N PHE A 18 8.25 -10.51 -20.12
CA PHE A 18 9.20 -10.32 -19.03
C PHE A 18 10.17 -11.49 -18.83
N GLU A 19 10.01 -12.64 -19.50
CA GLU A 19 11.07 -13.66 -19.50
C GLU A 19 12.30 -13.24 -20.31
N GLN A 20 12.10 -12.34 -21.27
CA GLN A 20 13.14 -11.71 -22.09
C GLN A 20 13.18 -10.20 -21.86
N TYR A 21 13.04 -9.78 -20.60
CA TYR A 21 12.92 -8.37 -20.23
C TYR A 21 14.13 -7.51 -20.63
N GLU A 22 15.27 -8.12 -20.94
CA GLU A 22 16.46 -7.48 -21.50
C GLU A 22 16.17 -6.85 -22.88
N ASN A 23 15.18 -7.37 -23.62
CA ASN A 23 14.73 -6.83 -24.90
C ASN A 23 13.78 -5.64 -24.77
N ILE A 24 13.24 -5.40 -23.56
CA ILE A 24 12.35 -4.27 -23.30
C ILE A 24 13.21 -3.02 -23.11
N ALA A 25 12.84 -1.90 -23.74
CA ALA A 25 13.59 -0.65 -23.59
C ALA A 25 13.66 -0.25 -22.09
N PRO A 26 14.84 0.18 -21.55
CA PRO A 26 14.98 0.41 -20.11
C PRO A 26 13.97 1.42 -19.53
N ALA A 27 13.64 2.47 -20.29
CA ALA A 27 12.64 3.47 -19.89
C ALA A 27 11.21 2.89 -19.85
N GLU A 28 10.90 1.97 -20.76
CA GLU A 28 9.62 1.27 -20.80
C GLU A 28 9.53 0.27 -19.65
N PHE A 29 10.57 -0.54 -19.45
CA PHE A 29 10.65 -1.48 -18.33
C PHE A 29 10.43 -0.77 -16.98
N HIS A 30 11.15 0.32 -16.74
CA HIS A 30 11.02 1.12 -15.53
C HIS A 30 9.62 1.76 -15.39
N SER A 31 8.98 2.13 -16.49
CA SER A 31 7.61 2.67 -16.45
C SER A 31 6.59 1.63 -15.96
N TRP A 32 6.79 0.36 -16.31
CA TRP A 32 5.92 -0.74 -15.92
C TRP A 32 6.19 -1.28 -14.53
N THR A 33 7.46 -1.46 -14.16
CA THR A 33 7.84 -2.13 -12.90
C THR A 33 8.19 -1.15 -11.78
N GLY A 34 8.51 0.10 -12.12
CA GLY A 34 9.09 1.07 -11.19
C GLY A 34 10.55 0.81 -10.84
N LEU A 35 11.18 -0.21 -11.44
CA LEU A 35 12.56 -0.61 -11.16
C LEU A 35 13.41 -0.52 -12.44
N THR A 36 14.70 -0.27 -12.26
CA THR A 36 15.67 -0.52 -13.33
C THR A 36 15.79 -2.03 -13.57
N GLN A 37 16.26 -2.44 -14.76
CA GLN A 37 16.49 -3.85 -15.07
C GLN A 37 17.48 -4.50 -14.08
N GLY A 38 18.54 -3.78 -13.67
CA GLY A 38 19.50 -4.26 -12.68
C GLY A 38 18.88 -4.49 -11.30
N GLN A 39 18.11 -3.51 -10.79
CA GLN A 39 17.37 -3.66 -9.52
C GLN A 39 16.37 -4.83 -9.58
N PHE A 40 15.75 -5.06 -10.73
CA PHE A 40 14.86 -6.19 -10.92
C PHE A 40 15.62 -7.52 -10.85
N THR A 41 16.81 -7.63 -11.45
CA THR A 41 17.67 -8.81 -11.34
C THR A 41 18.08 -9.07 -9.89
N GLU A 42 18.53 -8.02 -9.18
CA GLU A 42 18.91 -8.12 -7.77
C GLU A 42 17.75 -8.60 -6.88
N LEU A 43 16.55 -8.02 -7.09
CA LEU A 43 15.35 -8.44 -6.39
C LEU A 43 15.00 -9.89 -6.70
N LEU A 44 15.06 -10.31 -7.97
CA LEU A 44 14.78 -11.70 -8.34
C LEU A 44 15.78 -12.69 -7.71
N ASP A 45 17.04 -12.31 -7.60
CA ASP A 45 18.09 -13.14 -7.00
C ASP A 45 17.92 -13.26 -5.48
N SER A 46 17.31 -12.27 -4.82
CA SER A 46 16.93 -12.31 -3.41
C SER A 46 15.70 -13.17 -3.08
N LEU A 47 15.04 -13.78 -4.08
CA LEU A 47 13.82 -14.56 -3.92
C LEU A 47 14.07 -16.07 -4.15
N PRO A 48 14.65 -16.81 -3.17
CA PRO A 48 14.88 -18.24 -3.29
C PRO A 48 13.59 -19.03 -3.56
N SER A 49 12.44 -18.59 -3.06
CA SER A 49 11.15 -19.27 -3.22
C SER A 49 10.62 -19.22 -4.66
N LEU A 50 11.07 -18.27 -5.49
CA LEU A 50 10.79 -18.22 -6.92
C LEU A 50 11.81 -18.96 -7.79
N ARG A 51 12.98 -19.33 -7.26
CA ARG A 51 14.11 -19.86 -8.06
C ARG A 51 13.73 -21.09 -8.90
N THR A 52 12.84 -21.94 -8.41
CA THR A 52 12.40 -23.18 -9.07
C THR A 52 11.30 -22.97 -10.10
N LYS A 53 10.68 -21.79 -10.18
CA LYS A 53 9.60 -21.50 -11.12
C LYS A 53 10.16 -21.20 -12.51
N LYS A 54 9.60 -21.85 -13.53
CA LYS A 54 10.01 -21.68 -14.93
C LYS A 54 9.83 -20.25 -15.45
N ASN A 55 8.77 -19.58 -15.00
CA ASN A 55 8.39 -18.22 -15.41
C ASN A 55 8.60 -17.20 -14.28
N LYS A 56 9.66 -17.36 -13.50
CA LYS A 56 9.94 -16.57 -12.29
C LYS A 56 10.03 -15.06 -12.57
N ARG A 57 10.53 -14.65 -13.74
CA ARG A 57 10.65 -13.23 -14.11
C ARG A 57 9.26 -12.65 -14.38
N THR A 58 8.46 -13.36 -15.15
CA THR A 58 7.06 -12.98 -15.43
C THR A 58 6.22 -12.92 -14.16
N VAL A 59 6.40 -13.89 -13.25
CA VAL A 59 5.70 -13.91 -11.96
C VAL A 59 6.05 -12.70 -11.11
N LEU A 60 7.34 -12.36 -10.98
CA LEU A 60 7.77 -11.18 -10.24
C LEU A 60 7.27 -9.88 -10.91
N ALA A 61 7.43 -9.78 -12.23
CA ALA A 61 6.98 -8.64 -13.01
C ALA A 61 5.47 -8.41 -12.90
N ALA A 62 4.65 -9.48 -12.90
CA ALA A 62 3.20 -9.38 -12.75
C ALA A 62 2.81 -8.68 -11.44
N VAL A 63 3.49 -9.01 -10.33
CA VAL A 63 3.25 -8.35 -9.04
C VAL A 63 3.69 -6.89 -9.07
N LEU A 64 4.89 -6.60 -9.57
CA LEU A 64 5.41 -5.23 -9.64
C LEU A 64 4.53 -4.34 -10.53
N VAL A 65 4.13 -4.83 -11.70
CA VAL A 65 3.22 -4.11 -12.61
C VAL A 65 1.87 -3.87 -11.95
N LYS A 66 1.30 -4.89 -11.29
CA LYS A 66 0.03 -4.74 -10.56
C LYS A 66 0.11 -3.66 -9.48
N LEU A 67 1.19 -3.64 -8.70
CA LEU A 67 1.42 -2.62 -7.68
C LEU A 67 1.67 -1.23 -8.28
N ARG A 68 2.32 -1.17 -9.45
CA ARG A 68 2.72 0.09 -10.08
C ARG A 68 1.58 0.78 -10.80
N THR A 69 0.70 0.02 -11.45
CA THR A 69 -0.40 0.56 -12.27
C THR A 69 -1.76 0.52 -11.57
N CYS A 70 -1.93 -0.33 -10.55
CA CYS A 70 -3.20 -0.61 -9.91
C CYS A 70 -4.31 -1.08 -10.88
N ASP A 71 -3.94 -1.62 -12.04
CA ASP A 71 -4.89 -2.07 -13.06
C ASP A 71 -5.61 -3.37 -12.68
N SER A 72 -6.80 -3.59 -13.26
CA SER A 72 -7.56 -4.84 -13.06
C SER A 72 -6.82 -6.07 -13.59
N ASN A 73 -7.10 -7.25 -13.02
CA ASN A 73 -6.48 -8.51 -13.44
C ASN A 73 -6.82 -8.82 -14.91
N ALA A 74 -8.06 -8.62 -15.34
CA ALA A 74 -8.46 -8.75 -16.73
C ALA A 74 -7.64 -7.85 -17.69
N ARG A 75 -7.39 -6.59 -17.32
CA ARG A 75 -6.59 -5.66 -18.13
C ARG A 75 -5.13 -6.11 -18.21
N LEU A 76 -4.53 -6.47 -17.07
CA LEU A 76 -3.15 -6.92 -17.03
C LEU A 76 -2.97 -8.28 -17.74
N ALA A 77 -3.93 -9.19 -17.62
CA ALA A 77 -3.91 -10.45 -18.37
C ALA A 77 -3.89 -10.22 -19.89
N ASN A 78 -4.63 -9.23 -20.39
CA ASN A 78 -4.58 -8.81 -21.80
C ASN A 78 -3.22 -8.22 -22.20
N ILE A 79 -2.55 -7.48 -21.31
CA ILE A 79 -1.20 -6.92 -21.55
C ILE A 79 -0.15 -8.04 -21.58
N PHE A 80 -0.23 -8.98 -20.63
CA PHE A 80 0.65 -10.14 -20.52
C PHE A 80 0.28 -11.28 -21.49
N LYS A 81 -0.77 -11.09 -22.31
CA LYS A 81 -1.29 -12.07 -23.29
C LYS A 81 -1.53 -13.45 -22.70
N CYS A 82 -2.12 -13.50 -21.50
CA CYS A 82 -2.48 -14.72 -20.80
C CYS A 82 -3.95 -14.71 -20.36
N SER A 83 -4.44 -15.83 -19.81
CA SER A 83 -5.78 -15.84 -19.20
C SER A 83 -5.76 -15.11 -17.86
N GLU A 84 -6.91 -14.51 -17.49
CA GLU A 84 -7.04 -13.85 -16.18
C GLU A 84 -6.77 -14.80 -15.01
N THR A 85 -7.16 -16.07 -15.14
CA THR A 85 -6.84 -17.13 -14.16
C THR A 85 -5.33 -17.33 -14.03
N ALA A 86 -4.60 -17.41 -15.15
CA ALA A 86 -3.15 -17.58 -15.13
C ALA A 86 -2.47 -16.36 -14.48
N PHE A 87 -2.91 -15.14 -14.83
CA PHE A 87 -2.40 -13.91 -14.24
C PHE A 87 -2.65 -13.86 -12.73
N HIS A 88 -3.86 -14.19 -12.28
CA HIS A 88 -4.19 -14.30 -10.86
C HIS A 88 -3.29 -15.33 -10.14
N THR A 89 -3.06 -16.50 -10.75
CA THR A 89 -2.15 -17.51 -10.21
C THR A 89 -0.72 -16.97 -10.07
N TRP A 90 -0.22 -16.21 -11.06
CA TRP A 90 1.09 -15.59 -10.97
C TRP A 90 1.17 -14.56 -9.83
N LEU A 91 0.14 -13.71 -9.68
CA LEU A 91 0.08 -12.75 -8.56
C LEU A 91 0.15 -13.47 -7.22
N LYS A 92 -0.60 -14.57 -7.06
CA LYS A 92 -0.59 -15.36 -5.82
C LYS A 92 0.80 -15.94 -5.53
N ILE A 93 1.45 -16.52 -6.53
CA ILE A 93 2.79 -17.12 -6.38
C ILE A 93 3.82 -16.03 -6.05
N GLY A 94 3.83 -14.93 -6.80
CA GLY A 94 4.79 -13.85 -6.59
C GLY A 94 4.60 -13.15 -5.26
N ARG A 95 3.36 -12.87 -4.85
CA ARG A 95 3.05 -12.29 -3.54
C ARG A 95 3.53 -13.21 -2.42
N ASN A 96 3.23 -14.50 -2.49
CA ASN A 96 3.68 -15.44 -1.47
C ASN A 96 5.20 -15.49 -1.36
N ALA A 97 5.93 -15.49 -2.49
CA ALA A 97 7.38 -15.46 -2.43
C ALA A 97 7.95 -14.18 -1.79
N LEU A 98 7.37 -13.01 -2.09
CA LEU A 98 7.76 -11.75 -1.42
C LEU A 98 7.46 -11.81 0.09
N LEU A 99 6.32 -12.38 0.47
CA LEU A 99 5.94 -12.57 1.88
C LEU A 99 6.82 -13.59 2.61
N GLU A 100 7.28 -14.64 1.94
CA GLU A 100 8.12 -15.68 2.55
C GLU A 100 9.58 -15.24 2.65
N ASP A 101 10.11 -14.64 1.59
CA ASP A 101 11.55 -14.38 1.48
C ASP A 101 11.95 -12.99 1.99
N LEU A 102 11.10 -11.97 1.85
CA LEU A 102 11.46 -10.59 2.15
C LEU A 102 10.82 -10.05 3.41
N VAL A 103 9.56 -10.37 3.69
CA VAL A 103 8.87 -9.84 4.87
C VAL A 103 9.60 -10.21 6.16
N PRO A 104 10.03 -11.46 6.43
CA PRO A 104 10.74 -11.78 7.67
C PRO A 104 12.07 -11.04 7.83
N LEU A 105 12.70 -10.65 6.72
CA LEU A 105 13.99 -9.93 6.71
C LEU A 105 13.81 -8.41 6.83
N ASN A 106 12.65 -7.88 6.45
CA ASN A 106 12.44 -6.44 6.24
C ASN A 106 11.17 -5.90 6.93
N VAL A 107 10.44 -6.74 7.67
CA VAL A 107 9.20 -6.41 8.37
C VAL A 107 9.08 -7.30 9.63
N GLY A 108 8.91 -6.71 10.81
CA GLY A 108 8.92 -7.39 12.12
C GLY A 108 9.62 -6.56 13.21
N PHE A 109 9.71 -7.05 14.45
CA PHE A 109 10.45 -6.32 15.50
C PHE A 109 11.97 -6.49 15.40
N ASP A 110 12.44 -7.51 14.69
CA ASP A 110 13.87 -7.85 14.61
C ASP A 110 14.65 -7.06 13.53
N HIS A 111 13.96 -6.44 12.57
CA HIS A 111 14.59 -5.76 11.42
C HIS A 111 14.80 -4.25 11.62
N ILE A 112 14.15 -3.66 12.63
CA ILE A 112 14.23 -2.23 12.92
C ILE A 112 14.14 -2.03 14.43
N SER A 113 15.10 -1.32 15.02
CA SER A 113 15.03 -1.00 16.45
C SER A 113 13.91 0.00 16.71
N ARG A 114 13.40 0.04 17.95
CA ARG A 114 12.43 1.06 18.38
C ARG A 114 12.95 2.48 18.10
N GLU A 115 14.23 2.69 18.34
CA GLU A 115 14.94 3.94 18.11
C GLU A 115 14.93 4.29 16.62
N ASP A 116 15.26 3.33 15.75
CA ASP A 116 15.19 3.51 14.29
C ASP A 116 13.78 3.87 13.81
N VAL A 117 12.72 3.31 14.41
CA VAL A 117 11.34 3.68 14.10
C VAL A 117 11.05 5.12 14.52
N ALA A 118 11.42 5.50 15.74
CA ALA A 118 11.23 6.86 16.24
C ALA A 118 11.98 7.91 15.40
N HIS A 119 13.20 7.61 14.96
CA HIS A 119 13.96 8.48 14.04
C HIS A 119 13.29 8.61 12.66
N ARG A 120 12.51 7.62 12.23
CA ARG A 120 11.79 7.63 10.94
C ARG A 120 10.41 8.29 11.02
N ASN A 121 10.01 8.82 12.17
CA ASN A 121 8.77 9.60 12.27
C ASN A 121 8.77 10.74 11.24
N LEU A 122 7.71 10.79 10.43
CA LEU A 122 7.52 11.90 9.49
C LEU A 122 7.33 13.22 10.26
N PHE A 123 7.73 14.34 9.64
CA PHE A 123 7.70 15.65 10.27
C PHE A 123 6.36 15.98 10.96
N LEU A 124 5.23 15.77 10.26
CA LEU A 124 3.91 16.08 10.80
C LEU A 124 3.53 15.17 11.99
N PRO A 125 3.53 13.83 11.86
CA PRO A 125 3.31 12.93 13.00
C PRO A 125 4.25 13.18 14.17
N ASN A 126 5.53 13.45 13.92
CA ASN A 126 6.50 13.70 14.98
C ASN A 126 6.12 14.93 15.81
N ASN A 127 5.69 16.01 15.16
CA ASN A 127 5.26 17.22 15.86
C ASN A 127 3.94 17.05 16.62
N LEU A 128 3.05 16.18 16.13
CA LEU A 128 1.74 15.94 16.74
C LEU A 128 1.78 14.91 17.89
N PHE A 129 2.55 13.83 17.72
CA PHE A 129 2.49 12.64 18.57
C PHE A 129 3.87 12.18 19.09
N GLY A 130 4.96 12.64 18.48
CA GLY A 130 6.32 12.16 18.74
C GLY A 130 7.04 12.82 19.91
N ASN A 131 6.40 13.80 20.56
CA ASN A 131 7.00 14.66 21.59
C ASN A 131 8.30 15.34 21.11
N PRO A 132 8.22 16.30 20.16
CA PRO A 132 9.40 16.83 19.48
C PRO A 132 10.38 17.58 20.39
N SER A 133 9.92 18.01 21.57
CA SER A 133 10.69 18.74 22.58
C SER A 133 11.51 17.82 23.50
N SER A 134 11.29 16.51 23.48
CA SER A 134 12.07 15.57 24.29
C SER A 134 13.39 15.19 23.61
N PRO A 135 14.40 14.76 24.39
CA PRO A 135 15.60 14.10 23.89
C PRO A 135 15.28 12.97 22.90
N GLU A 136 16.22 12.70 21.99
CA GLU A 136 16.01 11.80 20.86
C GLU A 136 15.74 10.35 21.27
N ASP A 137 16.36 9.90 22.37
CA ASP A 137 16.16 8.62 23.05
C ASP A 137 14.79 8.50 23.75
N GLU A 138 14.16 9.63 24.06
CA GLU A 138 12.82 9.70 24.67
C GLU A 138 11.69 9.86 23.62
N ARG A 139 12.02 10.04 22.34
CA ARG A 139 11.01 10.17 21.28
C ARG A 139 10.21 8.90 21.13
N LYS A 140 8.90 9.06 20.92
CA LYS A 140 7.98 7.94 20.75
C LYS A 140 7.97 7.49 19.30
N ALA A 141 8.13 6.19 19.06
CA ALA A 141 7.87 5.58 17.77
C ALA A 141 6.38 5.73 17.42
N ILE A 142 6.07 6.19 16.21
CA ILE A 142 4.70 6.33 15.71
C ILE A 142 4.47 5.28 14.64
N THR A 143 3.54 4.36 14.89
CA THR A 143 3.17 3.28 13.97
C THR A 143 1.70 3.41 13.59
N ILE A 144 1.39 3.10 12.33
CA ILE A 144 0.01 2.94 11.84
C ILE A 144 -0.19 1.44 11.60
N CYS A 145 -1.11 0.83 12.34
CA CYS A 145 -1.45 -0.58 12.19
C CYS A 145 -2.71 -0.70 11.32
N ASP A 146 -2.67 -1.56 10.31
CA ASP A 146 -3.88 -2.02 9.60
C ASP A 146 -4.69 -2.87 10.59
N GLY A 147 -5.95 -2.49 10.83
CA GLY A 147 -6.82 -3.03 11.87
C GLY A 147 -7.33 -4.45 11.61
N THR A 148 -6.56 -5.32 10.95
CA THR A 148 -6.97 -6.69 10.59
C THR A 148 -7.22 -7.62 11.78
N ARG A 149 -6.97 -7.17 13.02
CA ARG A 149 -7.35 -7.86 14.27
C ARG A 149 -8.32 -7.08 15.15
N ALA A 150 -8.70 -5.87 14.76
CA ALA A 150 -9.53 -5.00 15.57
C ALA A 150 -10.99 -5.46 15.65
N GLN A 151 -11.53 -5.53 16.86
CA GLN A 151 -12.97 -5.47 17.09
C GLN A 151 -13.47 -4.08 16.74
N PHE A 152 -14.23 -4.00 15.64
CA PHE A 152 -14.85 -2.76 15.20
C PHE A 152 -16.27 -2.64 15.71
N THR A 153 -16.66 -1.42 16.10
CA THR A 153 -18.05 -1.07 16.31
C THR A 153 -18.55 -0.27 15.12
N LEU A 154 -19.73 -0.65 14.64
CA LEU A 154 -20.44 0.09 13.59
C LEU A 154 -21.11 1.32 14.19
N MET A 155 -20.84 2.48 13.60
CA MET A 155 -21.50 3.73 13.93
C MET A 155 -22.13 4.35 12.68
N THR A 156 -23.17 5.17 12.86
CA THR A 156 -23.74 5.98 11.79
C THR A 156 -23.40 7.46 11.99
N ALA A 157 -23.15 8.17 10.90
CA ALA A 157 -22.74 9.58 10.94
C ALA A 157 -23.80 10.54 11.51
N ASP A 158 -25.05 10.10 11.64
CA ASP A 158 -26.16 10.85 12.23
C ASP A 158 -26.32 10.65 13.75
N MET A 159 -25.41 9.90 14.38
CA MET A 159 -25.45 9.68 15.82
C MET A 159 -25.21 10.97 16.62
N PRO A 160 -25.89 11.16 17.77
CA PRO A 160 -25.82 12.39 18.58
C PRO A 160 -24.40 12.79 19.00
N GLU A 161 -23.50 11.83 19.17
CA GLU A 161 -22.10 12.01 19.54
C GLU A 161 -21.30 12.77 18.47
N PHE A 162 -21.78 12.82 17.23
CA PHE A 162 -21.17 13.57 16.14
C PHE A 162 -21.76 14.97 15.95
N VAL A 163 -22.59 15.46 16.87
CA VAL A 163 -23.17 16.82 16.78
C VAL A 163 -22.09 17.91 16.73
N ASP A 164 -20.95 17.67 17.39
CA ASP A 164 -19.80 18.57 17.45
C ASP A 164 -18.74 18.26 16.38
N PHE A 165 -19.02 17.34 15.45
CA PHE A 165 -18.07 17.02 14.38
C PHE A 165 -17.84 18.24 13.47
N PRO A 166 -16.58 18.61 13.15
CA PRO A 166 -16.29 19.80 12.37
C PRO A 166 -17.01 19.81 11.01
N ARG A 167 -17.74 20.90 10.75
CA ARG A 167 -18.34 21.16 9.44
C ARG A 167 -17.49 22.19 8.72
N MET A 168 -16.87 21.76 7.63
CA MET A 168 -15.98 22.60 6.82
C MET A 168 -16.62 22.85 5.46
N ASP A 169 -16.43 24.05 4.93
CA ASP A 169 -16.78 24.35 3.53
C ASP A 169 -15.73 23.80 2.54
N GLU A 170 -16.02 23.88 1.24
CA GLU A 170 -15.13 23.34 0.21
C GLU A 170 -13.73 23.98 0.21
N ASN A 171 -13.61 25.27 0.53
CA ASN A 171 -12.31 25.96 0.56
C ASN A 171 -11.49 25.52 1.78
N GLU A 172 -12.14 25.37 2.93
CA GLU A 172 -11.54 24.86 4.16
C GLU A 172 -11.08 23.41 3.99
N LEU A 173 -11.91 22.58 3.35
CA LEU A 173 -11.57 21.21 2.99
C LEU A 173 -10.41 21.13 2.00
N LEU A 174 -10.32 22.06 1.05
CA LEU A 174 -9.22 22.12 0.08
C LEU A 174 -7.88 22.47 0.73
N LEU A 175 -7.93 23.36 1.74
CA LEU A 175 -6.78 23.69 2.57
C LEU A 175 -6.38 22.52 3.48
N PHE A 176 -7.36 21.84 4.10
CA PHE A 176 -7.14 20.69 4.96
C PHE A 176 -6.60 19.47 4.20
N ALA A 177 -7.20 19.15 3.05
CA ALA A 177 -6.85 17.98 2.22
C ALA A 177 -5.63 18.22 1.32
N LEU A 178 -4.95 19.36 1.47
CA LEU A 178 -3.74 19.74 0.72
C LEU A 178 -3.93 19.70 -0.81
N GLY A 179 -5.15 19.95 -1.30
CA GLY A 179 -5.45 20.15 -2.72
C GLY A 179 -6.68 19.42 -3.28
N VAL A 180 -7.11 19.89 -4.45
CA VAL A 180 -8.34 19.46 -5.17
C VAL A 180 -8.38 17.97 -5.54
N TYR A 181 -7.23 17.31 -5.65
CA TYR A 181 -7.17 15.92 -6.06
C TYR A 181 -7.74 14.99 -4.98
N GLN A 182 -7.41 15.27 -3.71
CA GLN A 182 -7.89 14.48 -2.58
C GLN A 182 -9.40 14.64 -2.40
N LEU A 183 -9.94 15.84 -2.64
CA LEU A 183 -11.39 16.08 -2.62
C LEU A 183 -12.13 15.33 -3.73
N LYS A 184 -11.55 15.25 -4.93
CA LYS A 184 -12.13 14.47 -6.03
C LYS A 184 -12.19 12.99 -5.72
N GLN A 185 -11.17 12.43 -5.06
CA GLN A 185 -11.20 11.05 -4.61
C GLN A 185 -12.24 10.85 -3.49
N ALA A 186 -12.31 11.77 -2.53
CA ALA A 186 -13.29 11.73 -1.45
C ALA A 186 -14.73 11.69 -1.97
N LYS A 187 -15.05 12.41 -3.06
CA LYS A 187 -16.36 12.34 -3.70
C LYS A 187 -16.67 10.95 -4.24
N SER A 188 -15.74 10.32 -4.96
CA SER A 188 -15.93 8.97 -5.50
C SER A 188 -16.10 7.95 -4.38
N TYR A 189 -15.32 8.08 -3.31
CA TYR A 189 -15.43 7.23 -2.12
C TYR A 189 -16.77 7.45 -1.40
N TYR A 190 -17.21 8.71 -1.28
CA TYR A 190 -18.50 9.09 -0.71
C TYR A 190 -19.66 8.43 -1.47
N ASP A 191 -19.68 8.57 -2.80
CA ASP A 191 -20.75 8.04 -3.64
C ASP A 191 -20.87 6.50 -3.55
N GLU A 192 -19.78 5.79 -3.23
CA GLU A 192 -19.74 4.33 -3.08
C GLU A 192 -20.18 3.84 -1.69
N HIS A 193 -20.02 4.66 -0.65
CA HIS A 193 -20.19 4.24 0.76
C HIS A 193 -21.34 4.97 1.49
N VAL A 194 -21.98 5.94 0.84
CA VAL A 194 -23.18 6.60 1.37
C VAL A 194 -24.38 5.66 1.34
N LEU A 195 -25.14 5.64 2.43
CA LEU A 195 -26.39 4.90 2.54
C LEU A 195 -27.53 5.65 1.84
N ASP A 196 -28.64 4.96 1.55
CA ASP A 196 -29.82 5.55 0.88
C ASP A 196 -30.41 6.76 1.65
N ASN A 197 -30.18 6.85 2.96
CA ASN A 197 -30.60 7.97 3.80
C ASN A 197 -29.58 9.13 3.86
N GLY A 198 -28.50 9.07 3.10
CA GLY A 198 -27.43 10.07 3.08
C GLY A 198 -26.41 9.95 4.23
N ALA A 199 -26.56 8.96 5.11
CA ALA A 199 -25.63 8.70 6.21
C ALA A 199 -24.46 7.80 5.77
N PHE A 200 -23.42 7.72 6.60
CA PHE A 200 -22.29 6.82 6.43
C PHE A 200 -22.23 5.81 7.57
N THR A 201 -21.80 4.61 7.24
CA THR A 201 -21.32 3.64 8.22
C THR A 201 -19.85 3.92 8.51
N ILE A 202 -19.52 4.17 9.77
CA ILE A 202 -18.16 4.39 10.25
C ILE A 202 -17.78 3.19 11.11
N GLU A 203 -16.63 2.59 10.83
CA GLU A 203 -16.05 1.53 11.65
C GLU A 203 -15.02 2.14 12.58
N LEU A 204 -15.31 2.14 13.88
CA LEU A 204 -14.34 2.55 14.90
C LEU A 204 -13.70 1.31 15.52
N SER A 205 -12.36 1.29 15.55
CA SER A 205 -11.61 0.26 16.28
C SER A 205 -11.68 0.55 17.77
N ASN A 206 -12.10 -0.44 18.55
CA ASN A 206 -12.10 -0.38 20.02
C ASN A 206 -10.81 -0.92 20.64
N GLU A 207 -9.82 -1.30 19.82
CA GLU A 207 -8.67 -2.06 20.28
C GLU A 207 -7.47 -1.17 20.57
N LEU A 208 -7.43 -0.71 21.82
CA LEU A 208 -6.25 -0.96 22.65
C LEU A 208 -6.79 -1.46 23.99
N SER A 209 -6.73 -2.77 24.25
CA SER A 209 -6.94 -3.25 25.61
C SER A 209 -5.79 -2.74 26.50
N ASN A 210 -6.02 -2.61 27.81
CA ASN A 210 -4.94 -2.22 28.73
C ASN A 210 -3.76 -3.21 28.70
N GLU A 211 -3.99 -4.46 28.27
CA GLU A 211 -2.98 -5.50 28.12
C GLU A 211 -2.13 -5.25 26.86
N ASP A 212 -2.75 -4.93 25.72
CA ASP A 212 -2.03 -4.54 24.49
C ASP A 212 -1.18 -3.27 24.71
N LEU A 213 -1.68 -2.33 25.52
CA LEU A 213 -0.95 -1.13 25.94
C LEU A 213 0.25 -1.45 26.84
N ALA A 214 0.18 -2.47 27.69
CA ALA A 214 1.26 -2.86 28.59
C ALA A 214 2.40 -3.57 27.85
N GLU A 215 2.05 -4.46 26.90
CA GLU A 215 3.01 -5.17 26.04
C GLU A 215 3.74 -4.19 25.10
N LEU A 216 3.03 -3.19 24.56
CA LEU A 216 3.62 -2.10 23.76
C LEU A 216 4.49 -1.12 24.58
N GLN A 217 4.30 -1.05 25.89
CA GLN A 217 5.10 -0.22 26.80
C GLN A 217 6.36 -0.92 27.31
N GLY A 218 6.58 -2.19 26.95
CA GLY A 218 7.76 -2.94 27.40
C GLY A 218 7.79 -3.21 28.90
N ASN A 219 6.62 -3.18 29.56
CA ASN A 219 6.52 -3.62 30.94
C ASN A 219 6.36 -5.14 30.92
N ASP A 220 7.42 -5.86 31.25
CA ASP A 220 7.36 -7.30 31.49
C ASP A 220 6.28 -7.60 32.56
N LEU A 221 5.46 -8.63 32.28
CA LEU A 221 4.58 -9.26 33.27
C LEU A 221 5.39 -9.98 34.36
#